data_AF-I6QWF6-F1
#
_entry.id   AF-I6QWF6-F1
#
_cell.length_a   1.000
_cell.length_b   1.000
_cell.length_c   1.000
_cell.angle_alpha   90.00
_cell.angle_beta   90.00
_cell.angle_gamma   90.00
#
_symmetry.space_group_name_H-M   'P 1'
#
loop_
_entity.id
_entity.type
_entity.pdbx_description
1 polymer ?
#
loop_
_entity_poly.entity_id
_entity_poly.type
_entity_poly.pdbx_seq_one_letter_code
_entity_poly.pdbx_strand_id
1 'polypeptide(L)' 'NCSTSTVRMVGSSNANLFASISAGICALWGPLQGGANEACVLMLERILADGGNVKKFVDMAKDKKSNFRLMGFGHRV' A
#
# COMPACT_ATOMS: atom_id res chain seq x y z
N ASN A 1 -4.97 -7.06 -10.11
CA ASN A 1 -4.00 -6.36 -9.23
C ASN A 1 -2.69 -7.17 -9.23
N CYS A 2 -1.63 -6.70 -8.56
CA CYS A 2 -0.32 -7.35 -8.66
C CYS A 2 -0.30 -8.72 -7.97
N SER A 3 -0.96 -8.90 -6.82
CA SER A 3 -0.98 -10.20 -6.12
C SER A 3 -1.65 -11.31 -6.94
N THR A 4 -2.79 -11.04 -7.57
CA THR A 4 -3.45 -12.01 -8.47
C THR A 4 -2.58 -12.35 -9.68
N SER A 5 -1.89 -11.37 -10.26
CA SER A 5 -0.95 -11.62 -11.36
C SER A 5 0.23 -12.51 -10.91
N THR A 6 0.78 -12.29 -9.71
CA THR A 6 1.85 -13.13 -9.14
C THR A 6 1.41 -14.58 -8.98
N VAL A 7 0.20 -14.83 -8.45
CA VAL A 7 -0.34 -16.20 -8.32
C VAL A 7 -0.39 -16.90 -9.68
N ARG A 8 -0.85 -16.20 -10.73
CA ARG A 8 -0.89 -16.74 -12.09
C ARG A 8 0.49 -17.03 -12.66
N MET A 9 1.45 -16.13 -12.43
CA MET A 9 2.83 -16.28 -12.91
C MET A 9 3.54 -17.46 -12.25
N VAL A 10 3.37 -17.67 -10.95
CA VAL A 10 3.97 -18.82 -10.26
C VAL A 10 3.26 -20.12 -10.67
N GLY A 11 1.93 -20.11 -10.71
CA GLY A 11 1.13 -21.28 -11.08
C GLY A 11 1.33 -21.77 -12.52
N SER A 12 1.75 -20.91 -13.46
CA SER A 12 1.97 -21.30 -14.86
C SER A 12 3.10 -22.32 -15.06
N SER A 13 3.97 -22.48 -14.07
CA SER A 13 5.02 -23.50 -14.03
C SER A 13 4.55 -24.86 -13.50
N ASN A 14 3.24 -25.02 -13.25
CA ASN A 14 2.66 -26.13 -12.46
C ASN A 14 3.23 -26.20 -11.03
N ALA A 15 3.62 -25.06 -10.46
CA ALA A 15 4.00 -24.96 -9.06
C ALA A 15 2.83 -25.40 -8.15
N ASN A 16 3.19 -25.99 -7.00
CA ASN A 16 2.22 -26.42 -6.00
C ASN A 16 1.25 -25.28 -5.61
N LEU A 17 -0.02 -25.63 -5.35
CA LEU A 17 -1.07 -24.68 -4.99
C LEU A 17 -0.67 -23.79 -3.79
N PHE A 18 -0.13 -24.38 -2.72
CA PHE A 18 0.28 -23.64 -1.53
C PHE A 18 1.41 -22.66 -1.82
N ALA A 19 2.37 -23.05 -2.69
CA ALA A 19 3.44 -22.16 -3.12
C ALA A 19 2.91 -20.98 -3.94
N SER A 20 1.98 -21.24 -4.86
CA SER A 20 1.35 -20.21 -5.70
C SER A 20 0.56 -19.19 -4.87
N ILE A 21 -0.22 -19.66 -3.88
CA ILE A 21 -0.97 -18.79 -2.97
C ILE A 21 -0.03 -18.01 -2.05
N SER A 22 1.01 -18.66 -1.51
CA SER A 22 2.01 -17.99 -0.66
C SER A 22 2.70 -16.84 -1.39
N ALA A 23 3.05 -17.02 -2.67
CA ALA A 23 3.60 -15.94 -3.49
C ALA A 23 2.62 -14.77 -3.67
N GLY A 24 1.32 -15.07 -3.81
CA GLY A 24 0.25 -14.06 -3.83
C GLY A 24 0.16 -13.26 -2.54
N ILE A 25 0.25 -13.93 -1.39
CA ILE A 25 0.25 -13.29 -0.06
C ILE A 25 1.47 -12.38 0.08
N CYS A 26 2.67 -12.85 -0.28
CA CYS A 26 3.89 -12.03 -0.24
C CYS A 26 3.77 -10.79 -1.14
N ALA A 27 3.22 -10.95 -2.34
CA ALA A 27 2.99 -9.82 -3.25
C ALA A 27 1.93 -8.83 -2.73
N LEU A 28 0.92 -9.32 -2.02
CA LEU A 28 -0.11 -8.49 -1.38
C LEU A 28 0.47 -7.72 -0.18
N TRP A 29 1.37 -8.31 0.60
CA TRP A 29 1.91 -7.69 1.80
C TRP A 29 2.70 -6.39 1.53
N GLY A 30 3.22 -6.21 0.31
CA GLY A 30 3.96 -4.99 -0.05
C GLY A 30 3.21 -3.69 0.27
N PRO A 31 3.92 -2.60 0.62
CA PRO A 31 3.33 -1.34 1.10
C PRO A 31 2.46 -0.63 0.06
N LEU A 32 2.63 -0.96 -1.23
CA LEU A 32 1.85 -0.40 -2.34
C LEU A 32 0.65 -1.29 -2.75
N GLN A 33 0.38 -2.35 -2.00
CA GLN A 33 -0.84 -3.15 -2.12
C GLN A 33 -1.56 -3.26 -0.77
N GLY A 34 -1.51 -4.41 -0.11
CA GLY A 34 -2.20 -4.68 1.15
C GLY A 34 -1.66 -3.88 2.33
N GLY A 35 -0.36 -3.57 2.32
CA GLY A 35 0.25 -2.71 3.35
C GLY A 35 -0.19 -1.24 3.29
N ALA A 36 -0.87 -0.82 2.21
CA ALA A 36 -1.36 0.56 2.10
C ALA A 36 -2.44 0.90 3.15
N ASN A 37 -3.22 -0.10 3.59
CA ASN A 37 -4.24 0.08 4.62
C ASN A 37 -3.62 0.42 5.98
N GLU A 38 -2.62 -0.35 6.40
CA GLU A 38 -1.86 -0.08 7.63
C GLU A 38 -1.19 1.29 7.57
N ALA A 39 -0.54 1.61 6.44
CA ALA A 39 0.08 2.92 6.26
C ALA A 39 -0.93 4.09 6.30
N CYS A 40 -2.18 3.88 5.88
CA CYS A 40 -3.25 4.86 6.02
C CYS A 40 -3.61 5.10 7.49
N VAL A 41 -3.79 4.03 8.26
CA VAL A 41 -4.09 4.13 9.71
C VAL A 41 -2.94 4.83 10.45
N LEU A 42 -1.69 4.40 10.22
CA LEU A 42 -0.51 5.01 10.83
C LEU A 42 -0.36 6.50 10.44
N MET A 43 -0.73 6.88 9.23
CA MET A 43 -0.76 8.29 8.83
C MET A 43 -1.80 9.08 9.64
N LEU A 44 -3.02 8.56 9.78
CA LEU A 44 -4.09 9.21 10.55
C LEU A 44 -3.72 9.34 12.03
N GLU A 45 -3.13 8.30 12.63
CA GLU A 45 -2.62 8.34 14.00
C GLU A 45 -1.55 9.41 14.19
N ARG A 46 -0.63 9.55 13.22
CA ARG A 46 0.38 10.62 13.25
C ARG A 46 -0.23 12.01 13.15
N ILE A 47 -1.23 12.19 12.30
CA ILE A 47 -1.95 13.47 12.17
C ILE A 47 -2.62 13.81 13.50
N LEU A 48 -3.27 12.84 14.14
CA LEU A 48 -3.91 13.00 15.44
C LEU A 48 -2.89 13.37 16.53
N ALA A 49 -1.76 12.66 16.59
CA ALA A 49 -0.68 12.92 17.55
C ALA A 49 -0.01 14.29 17.36
N ASP A 50 0.01 14.81 16.13
CA ASP A 50 0.53 16.15 15.78
C ASP A 50 -0.51 17.27 16.01
N GLY A 51 -1.57 17.00 16.78
CA GLY A 51 -2.60 17.97 17.14
C GLY A 51 -3.76 18.10 16.13
N GLY A 52 -3.87 17.17 15.18
CA GLY A 52 -5.04 17.04 14.30
C GLY A 52 -5.15 18.07 13.17
N ASN A 53 -4.07 18.82 12.89
CA ASN A 53 -4.11 19.85 11.84
C ASN A 53 -4.06 19.24 10.43
N VAL A 54 -5.22 18.90 9.88
CA VAL A 54 -5.34 18.31 8.53
C VAL A 54 -4.77 19.23 7.44
N LYS A 55 -4.92 20.56 7.58
CA LYS A 55 -4.44 21.53 6.57
C LYS A 55 -2.93 21.43 6.37
N LYS A 56 -2.17 21.32 7.46
CA LYS A 56 -0.70 21.11 7.43
C LYS A 56 -0.31 19.93 6.54
N PHE A 57 -0.97 18.78 6.69
CA PHE A 57 -0.64 17.56 5.93
C PHE A 57 -1.10 17.61 4.49
N VAL A 58 -2.22 18.28 4.20
CA VAL A 58 -2.66 18.55 2.82
C VAL A 58 -1.67 19.47 2.11
N ASP A 59 -1.19 20.52 2.76
CA ASP A 59 -0.19 21.42 2.19
C ASP A 59 1.14 20.67 1.96
N MET A 60 1.54 19.80 2.90
CA MET A 60 2.70 18.92 2.75
C MET A 60 2.57 17.92 1.60
N ALA A 61 1.37 17.41 1.32
CA ALA A 61 1.11 16.50 0.19
C ALA A 61 1.13 17.21 -1.17
N LYS A 62 0.86 18.52 -1.18
CA LYS A 62 0.88 19.37 -2.39
C LYS A 62 2.27 19.91 -2.70
N ASP A 63 3.14 20.04 -1.70
CA ASP A 63 4.52 20.49 -1.90
C ASP A 63 5.33 19.43 -2.66
N LYS A 64 5.83 19.80 -3.85
CA LYS A 64 6.65 18.93 -4.70
C LYS A 64 8.03 18.63 -4.10
N LYS A 65 8.50 19.40 -3.13
CA LYS A 65 9.75 19.16 -2.42
C LYS A 65 9.58 18.23 -1.21
N SER A 66 8.33 18.00 -0.79
CA SER A 66 8.00 17.12 0.31
C SER A 66 7.98 15.66 -0.16
N ASN A 67 8.55 14.76 0.64
CA ASN A 67 8.44 13.31 0.44
C ASN A 67 7.16 12.72 1.04
N PHE A 68 6.29 13.55 1.63
CA PHE A 68 5.03 13.11 2.20
C PHE A 68 4.06 12.65 1.10
N ARG A 69 3.44 11.49 1.31
CA ARG A 69 2.36 10.98 0.46
C ARG A 69 1.10 10.78 1.28
N LEU A 70 -0.03 11.17 0.70
CA LEU A 70 -1.34 10.92 1.29
C LEU A 70 -1.72 9.45 1.08
N MET A 71 -1.50 8.64 2.11
CA MET A 71 -1.80 7.21 2.07
C MET A 71 -3.32 6.98 1.94
N GLY A 72 -3.72 5.95 1.20
CA GLY A 72 -5.13 5.66 0.89
C GLY A 72 -5.72 6.48 -0.26
N PHE A 73 -4.95 7.37 -0.89
CA PHE A 73 -5.38 8.16 -2.05
C PHE A 73 -4.61 7.79 -3.33
N GLY A 74 -5.32 7.85 -4.46
CA GLY A 74 -4.82 7.43 -5.77
C GLY A 74 -5.03 5.94 -6.02
N HIS A 75 -5.49 5.60 -7.22
CA HIS A 75 -5.63 4.22 -7.67
C HIS A 75 -5.02 4.10 -9.07
N ARG A 76 -4.23 3.06 -9.31
CA ARG A 76 -3.53 2.84 -10.59
C ARG A 76 -4.41 2.19 -11.67
N VAL A 77 -5.68 1.91 -11.35
CA VAL A 77 -6.64 1.21 -12.21
C VAL A 77 -7.83 2.12 -12.46
#